data_AF-A0A3E2YHN1-F1
#
_entry.id   AF-A0A3E2YHN1-F1
#
_cell.length_a   1.000
_cell.length_b   1.000
_cell.length_c   1.000
_cell.angle_alpha   90.00
_cell.angle_beta   90.00
_cell.angle_gamma   90.00
#
_symmetry.space_group_name_H-M   'P 1'
#
loop_
_entity.id
_entity.type
_entity.pdbx_description
1 polymer ?
#
loop_
_entity_poly.entity_id
_entity_poly.type
_entity_poly.pdbx_seq_one_letter_code
_entity_poly.pdbx_strand_id
1 'polypeptide(L)'
;MTDDHSTDSGTDQREVPLSALEHYAYCHRQTALIHVEGVWSESVETVRGDLSHTTVDLPGIQRRRGLTVVRSLPVWSHTHGLRGICDIVEFEKGTATPVEYKVGRYKAGGPAELQLGGQALCLLEAGFDVPTGYIYSVAERRRHAVPIDADLLDQVVAATMAVRRLMDNPALPAARNDARCRRCSLREDCLPELTDGRRQATTNLLTPRPLGQWRD
;
A
#
# COMPACT_ATOMS: atom_id res chain seq x y z
N MET A 1 3.27 45.65 22.42
CA MET A 1 2.46 44.48 22.01
C MET A 1 3.33 43.70 21.05
N THR A 2 4.16 42.83 21.61
CA THR A 2 4.97 41.87 20.86
C THR A 2 4.07 40.68 20.61
N ASP A 3 3.69 40.47 19.36
CA ASP A 3 2.86 39.34 18.96
C ASP A 3 3.64 38.04 19.20
N ASP A 4 3.03 37.24 20.07
CA ASP A 4 3.41 35.91 20.47
C ASP A 4 3.16 34.96 19.28
N HIS A 5 4.19 34.73 18.47
CA HIS A 5 4.21 33.60 17.54
C HIS A 5 4.35 32.32 18.36
N SER A 6 3.19 31.85 18.83
CA SER A 6 2.98 30.48 19.28
C SER A 6 3.62 29.53 18.28
N THR A 7 4.65 28.85 18.75
CA THR A 7 5.41 27.86 18.00
C THR A 7 4.48 26.66 17.85
N ASP A 8 3.94 26.46 16.64
CA ASP A 8 3.23 25.24 16.28
C ASP A 8 4.23 24.08 16.37
N SER A 9 4.25 23.41 17.52
CA SER A 9 5.04 22.19 17.75
C SER A 9 4.33 20.98 17.18
N GLY A 10 3.78 21.10 15.97
CA GLY A 10 3.42 19.96 15.14
C GLY A 10 4.70 19.24 14.79
N THR A 11 4.89 18.02 15.30
CA THR A 11 6.02 17.19 14.89
C THR A 11 5.87 16.96 13.39
N ASP A 12 6.76 17.56 12.57
CA ASP A 12 6.81 17.38 11.12
C ASP A 12 7.23 15.95 10.80
N GLN A 13 6.30 15.00 11.03
CA GLN A 13 6.50 13.60 10.77
C GLN A 13 6.29 13.36 9.28
N ARG A 14 7.25 12.69 8.63
CA ARG A 14 7.13 12.33 7.22
C ARG A 14 5.84 11.53 6.97
N GLU A 15 5.03 12.03 6.04
CA GLU A 15 3.80 11.38 5.60
C GLU A 15 4.10 10.05 4.89
N VAL A 16 3.29 9.03 5.18
CA VAL A 16 3.37 7.70 4.58
C VAL A 16 2.19 7.52 3.61
N PRO A 17 2.44 7.21 2.33
CA PRO A 17 1.38 6.87 1.39
C PRO A 17 0.67 5.58 1.78
N LEU A 18 -0.66 5.50 1.65
CA LEU A 18 -1.44 4.30 1.96
C LEU A 18 -1.00 3.09 1.13
N SER A 19 -0.63 3.27 -0.14
CA SER A 19 -0.09 2.21 -0.99
C SER A 19 1.24 1.64 -0.47
N ALA A 20 2.00 2.42 0.31
CA ALA A 20 3.23 1.92 0.93
C ALA A 20 2.97 0.82 1.97
N LEU A 21 1.79 0.82 2.61
CA LEU A 21 1.39 -0.24 3.54
C LEU A 21 1.23 -1.59 2.82
N GLU A 22 0.55 -1.59 1.67
CA GLU A 22 0.45 -2.80 0.84
C GLU A 22 1.83 -3.27 0.38
N HIS A 23 2.65 -2.36 -0.17
CA HIS A 23 4.00 -2.72 -0.62
C HIS A 23 4.84 -3.29 0.53
N TYR A 24 4.73 -2.72 1.74
CA TYR A 24 5.43 -3.20 2.93
C TYR A 24 4.98 -4.61 3.32
N ALA A 25 3.68 -4.84 3.43
CA ALA A 25 3.16 -6.17 3.72
C ALA A 25 3.54 -7.22 2.64
N TYR A 26 3.69 -6.80 1.38
CA TYR A 26 4.14 -7.69 0.30
C TYR A 26 5.65 -8.00 0.42
N CYS A 27 6.49 -6.96 0.43
CA CYS A 27 7.94 -7.07 0.53
C CYS A 27 8.58 -5.72 0.93
N HIS A 28 9.31 -5.68 2.05
CA HIS A 28 9.99 -4.46 2.50
C HIS A 28 10.95 -3.86 1.46
N ARG A 29 11.64 -4.72 0.69
CA ARG A 29 12.53 -4.26 -0.39
C ARG A 29 11.73 -3.61 -1.53
N GLN A 30 10.54 -4.12 -1.85
CA GLN A 30 9.66 -3.51 -2.84
C GLN A 30 9.22 -2.11 -2.36
N THR A 31 8.89 -1.96 -1.08
CA THR A 31 8.57 -0.66 -0.49
C THR A 31 9.70 0.34 -0.66
N ALA A 32 10.94 -0.06 -0.35
CA ALA A 32 12.11 0.80 -0.52
C ALA A 32 12.33 1.16 -2.00
N LEU A 33 12.28 0.18 -2.90
CA LEU A 33 12.45 0.45 -4.34
C LEU A 33 11.43 1.48 -4.85
N ILE A 34 10.16 1.38 -4.45
CA ILE A 34 9.10 2.28 -4.93
C ILE A 34 9.17 3.65 -4.24
N HIS A 35 9.20 3.66 -2.91
CA HIS A 35 8.96 4.87 -2.12
C HIS A 35 10.22 5.60 -1.67
N VAL A 36 11.39 4.96 -1.78
CA VAL A 36 12.69 5.56 -1.43
C VAL A 36 13.51 5.82 -2.70
N GLU A 37 13.66 4.80 -3.54
CA GLU A 37 14.49 4.89 -4.76
C GLU A 37 13.73 5.42 -5.98
N GLY A 38 12.40 5.56 -5.89
CA GLY A 38 11.57 6.05 -6.99
C GLY A 38 11.52 5.13 -8.21
N VAL A 39 11.77 3.83 -8.02
CA VAL A 39 11.71 2.82 -9.08
C VAL A 39 10.26 2.50 -9.39
N TRP A 40 9.82 2.88 -10.59
CA TRP A 40 8.54 2.50 -11.16
C TRP A 40 8.80 1.74 -12.45
N SER A 41 8.64 0.42 -12.43
CA SER A 41 8.57 -0.36 -13.66
C SER A 41 7.11 -0.46 -14.11
N GLU A 42 6.84 -0.03 -15.35
CA GLU A 42 5.56 -0.30 -16.00
C GLU A 42 5.46 -1.80 -16.25
N SER A 43 4.84 -2.53 -15.33
CA SER A 43 4.52 -3.93 -15.53
C SER A 43 3.18 -4.06 -16.25
N VAL A 44 2.99 -5.15 -17.00
CA VAL A 44 1.70 -5.46 -17.67
C VAL A 44 0.52 -5.52 -16.67
N GLU A 45 0.82 -5.77 -15.40
CA GLU A 45 -0.15 -5.73 -14.29
C GLU A 45 -0.46 -4.30 -13.84
N THR A 46 0.50 -3.37 -13.90
CA THR A 46 0.32 -1.93 -13.70
C THR A 46 -0.57 -1.36 -14.81
N VAL A 47 -0.29 -1.68 -16.08
CA VAL A 47 -1.13 -1.26 -17.22
C VAL A 47 -2.54 -1.84 -17.14
N ARG A 48 -2.70 -3.09 -16.65
CA ARG A 48 -4.03 -3.66 -16.40
C ARG A 48 -4.72 -3.07 -15.17
N GLY A 49 -3.96 -2.71 -14.14
CA GLY A 49 -4.39 -1.94 -12.97
C GLY A 49 -4.97 -0.60 -13.40
N ASP A 50 -4.20 0.17 -14.17
CA ASP A 50 -4.58 1.47 -14.74
C ASP A 50 -5.81 1.36 -15.67
N LEU A 51 -5.91 0.30 -16.47
CA LEU A 51 -7.09 0.04 -17.32
C LEU A 51 -8.34 -0.35 -16.52
N SER A 52 -8.18 -0.99 -15.35
CA SER A 52 -9.30 -1.29 -14.45
C SER A 52 -9.68 -0.09 -13.58
N HIS A 53 -8.72 0.80 -13.31
CA HIS A 53 -8.93 2.03 -12.56
C HIS A 53 -9.47 3.16 -13.44
N THR A 54 -9.32 3.15 -14.77
CA THR A 54 -9.76 4.29 -15.62
C THR A 54 -11.25 4.66 -15.52
N THR A 55 -12.12 3.75 -15.04
CA THR A 55 -13.55 4.05 -14.74
C THR A 55 -13.80 4.43 -13.27
N VAL A 56 -12.87 4.10 -12.36
CA VAL A 56 -12.89 4.40 -10.92
C VAL A 56 -12.13 5.69 -10.58
N ASP A 57 -11.12 6.04 -11.38
CA ASP A 57 -10.18 7.15 -11.21
C ASP A 57 -10.80 8.52 -11.46
N LEU A 58 -11.94 8.59 -12.17
CA LEU A 58 -12.64 9.85 -12.32
C LEU A 58 -13.36 10.16 -11.00
N PRO A 59 -13.00 11.26 -10.32
CA PRO A 59 -13.70 11.67 -9.11
C PRO A 59 -15.18 11.87 -9.42
N GLY A 60 -16.04 11.34 -8.57
CA GLY A 60 -17.47 11.38 -8.81
C GLY A 60 -18.26 11.12 -7.55
N ILE A 61 -19.40 11.81 -7.43
CA ILE A 61 -20.34 11.64 -6.32
C ILE A 61 -21.66 11.15 -6.91
N GLN A 62 -22.13 10.00 -6.43
CA GLN A 62 -23.44 9.47 -6.77
C GLN A 62 -24.27 9.33 -5.49
N ARG A 63 -25.45 9.96 -5.46
CA ARG A 63 -26.39 9.86 -4.34
C ARG A 63 -27.62 9.07 -4.76
N ARG A 64 -27.99 8.03 -4.01
CA ARG A 64 -29.22 7.25 -4.23
C ARG A 64 -29.79 6.75 -2.91
N ARG A 65 -31.06 7.05 -2.64
CA ARG A 65 -31.84 6.47 -1.51
C ARG A 65 -31.11 6.49 -0.15
N GLY A 66 -30.42 7.58 0.18
CA GLY A 66 -29.68 7.73 1.45
C GLY A 66 -28.24 7.22 1.43
N LEU A 67 -27.82 6.53 0.37
CA LEU A 67 -26.44 6.12 0.13
C LEU A 67 -25.72 7.18 -0.72
N THR A 68 -24.56 7.64 -0.26
CA THR A 68 -23.65 8.49 -1.03
C THR A 68 -22.40 7.70 -1.38
N VAL A 69 -22.16 7.50 -2.66
CA VAL A 69 -20.96 6.83 -3.17
C VAL A 69 -20.01 7.90 -3.71
N VAL A 70 -18.80 7.95 -3.18
CA VAL A 70 -17.73 8.83 -3.64
C VAL A 70 -16.63 7.98 -4.24
N ARG A 71 -16.13 8.36 -5.41
CA ARG A 71 -15.01 7.70 -6.09
C ARG A 71 -13.75 8.57 -6.00
N SER A 72 -12.59 7.93 -5.93
CA SER A 72 -11.28 8.60 -5.84
C SER A 72 -11.25 9.64 -4.71
N LEU A 73 -11.68 9.26 -3.51
CA LEU A 73 -11.75 10.14 -2.36
C LEU A 73 -10.35 10.26 -1.71
N PRO A 74 -9.73 11.45 -1.69
CA PRO A 74 -8.51 11.66 -0.92
C PRO A 74 -8.81 11.55 0.58
N VAL A 75 -7.97 10.83 1.30
CA VAL A 75 -8.08 10.63 2.75
C VAL A 75 -6.73 10.81 3.43
N TRP A 76 -6.74 11.25 4.68
CA TRP A 76 -5.54 11.48 5.46
C TRP A 76 -5.80 11.23 6.96
N SER A 77 -4.71 10.94 7.67
CA SER A 77 -4.64 10.85 9.12
C SER A 77 -3.50 11.75 9.56
N HIS A 78 -3.82 12.82 10.30
CA HIS A 78 -2.80 13.69 10.88
C HIS A 78 -2.13 13.00 12.06
N THR A 79 -2.89 12.25 12.84
CA THR A 79 -2.41 11.54 14.02
C THR A 79 -1.32 10.52 13.68
N HIS A 80 -1.50 9.77 12.58
CA HIS A 80 -0.57 8.74 12.17
C HIS A 80 0.30 9.13 10.98
N GLY A 81 0.11 10.33 10.40
CA GLY A 81 0.83 10.78 9.21
C GLY A 81 0.61 9.87 8.01
N LEU A 82 -0.63 9.45 7.76
CA LEU A 82 -1.02 8.66 6.59
C LEU A 82 -1.75 9.52 5.58
N ARG A 83 -1.56 9.24 4.29
CA ARG A 83 -2.32 9.89 3.21
C ARG A 83 -2.51 8.98 2.01
N GLY A 84 -3.59 9.16 1.28
CA GLY A 84 -3.76 8.49 -0.01
C GLY A 84 -5.16 8.67 -0.55
N ILE A 85 -5.57 7.74 -1.41
CA ILE A 85 -6.86 7.76 -2.08
C ILE A 85 -7.61 6.46 -1.73
N CYS A 86 -8.90 6.60 -1.46
CA CYS A 86 -9.85 5.49 -1.50
C CYS A 86 -10.49 5.43 -2.88
N ASP A 87 -10.44 4.26 -3.52
CA ASP A 87 -11.06 4.03 -4.83
C ASP A 87 -12.55 4.36 -4.82
N ILE A 88 -13.27 3.78 -3.86
CA ILE A 88 -14.68 4.06 -3.61
C ILE A 88 -14.92 4.10 -2.10
N VAL A 89 -15.73 5.05 -1.64
CA VAL A 89 -16.29 5.06 -0.29
C VAL A 89 -17.80 5.21 -0.36
N GLU A 90 -18.49 4.28 0.27
CA GLU A 90 -19.94 4.27 0.43
C GLU A 90 -20.29 4.85 1.80
N PHE A 91 -21.03 5.95 1.84
CA PHE A 91 -21.46 6.63 3.06
C PHE A 91 -22.96 6.44 3.29
N GLU A 92 -23.32 5.97 4.48
CA GLU A 92 -24.71 5.84 4.93
C GLU A 92 -24.80 6.13 6.43
N LYS A 93 -25.61 7.13 6.83
CA LYS A 93 -25.96 7.43 8.23
C LYS A 93 -24.76 7.54 9.21
N GLY A 94 -23.67 8.17 8.77
CA GLY A 94 -22.45 8.34 9.59
C GLY A 94 -21.47 7.18 9.51
N THR A 95 -21.83 6.08 8.84
CA THR A 95 -20.94 4.98 8.53
C THR A 95 -20.29 5.21 7.16
N ALA A 96 -18.98 5.03 7.07
CA ALA A 96 -18.22 4.97 5.84
C ALA A 96 -17.77 3.54 5.57
N THR A 97 -17.86 3.09 4.32
CA THR A 97 -17.47 1.75 3.88
C THR A 97 -16.51 1.89 2.70
N PRO A 98 -15.19 1.79 2.92
CA PRO A 98 -14.22 1.82 1.84
C PRO A 98 -14.27 0.53 1.02
N VAL A 99 -14.11 0.66 -0.30
CA VAL A 99 -14.05 -0.46 -1.26
C VAL A 99 -12.81 -0.30 -2.13
N GLU A 100 -11.78 -1.11 -1.87
CA GLU A 100 -10.51 -1.14 -2.61
C GLU A 100 -10.62 -2.11 -3.80
N TYR A 101 -10.26 -1.68 -5.00
CA TYR A 101 -10.27 -2.50 -6.21
C TYR A 101 -8.91 -3.15 -6.41
N LYS A 102 -8.91 -4.47 -6.64
CA LYS A 102 -7.70 -5.23 -6.99
C LYS A 102 -7.93 -6.08 -8.23
N VAL A 103 -6.98 -6.05 -9.16
CA VAL A 103 -7.03 -6.87 -10.39
C VAL A 103 -6.93 -8.37 -10.07
N GLY A 104 -6.06 -8.72 -9.11
CA GLY A 104 -5.78 -10.10 -8.71
C GLY A 104 -6.88 -10.76 -7.88
N ARG A 105 -6.74 -12.06 -7.65
CA ARG A 105 -7.58 -12.81 -6.70
C ARG A 105 -7.34 -12.29 -5.29
N TYR A 106 -8.41 -12.25 -4.50
CA TYR A 106 -8.31 -11.91 -3.09
C TYR A 106 -7.55 -13.00 -2.30
N LYS A 107 -6.81 -12.56 -1.29
CA LYS A 107 -6.15 -13.42 -0.33
C LYS A 107 -6.40 -12.86 1.07
N ALA A 108 -7.08 -13.66 1.90
CA ALA A 108 -7.30 -13.33 3.31
C ALA A 108 -5.98 -13.16 4.07
N GLY A 109 -5.89 -12.17 4.94
CA GLY A 109 -4.65 -11.75 5.60
C GLY A 109 -3.59 -11.26 4.62
N GLY A 110 -4.02 -10.77 3.45
CA GLY A 110 -3.14 -10.34 2.38
C GLY A 110 -2.71 -8.87 2.50
N PRO A 111 -1.70 -8.43 1.73
CA PRO A 111 -1.22 -7.06 1.74
C PRO A 111 -2.29 -5.98 1.50
N ALA A 112 -3.28 -6.28 0.65
CA ALA A 112 -4.38 -5.36 0.33
C ALA A 112 -5.25 -5.00 1.56
N GLU A 113 -5.37 -5.90 2.53
CA GLU A 113 -6.13 -5.63 3.76
C GLU A 113 -5.45 -4.55 4.60
N LEU A 114 -4.11 -4.50 4.59
CA LEU A 114 -3.37 -3.50 5.34
C LEU A 114 -3.52 -2.09 4.77
N GLN A 115 -3.57 -1.95 3.44
CA GLN A 115 -3.91 -0.67 2.80
C GLN A 115 -5.36 -0.26 3.08
N LEU A 116 -6.31 -1.20 2.98
CA LEU A 116 -7.71 -0.96 3.33
C LEU A 116 -7.87 -0.54 4.80
N GLY A 117 -7.12 -1.16 5.71
CA GLY A 117 -7.06 -0.77 7.11
C GLY A 117 -6.55 0.65 7.30
N GLY A 118 -5.53 1.05 6.53
CA GLY A 118 -5.05 2.44 6.51
C GLY A 118 -6.11 3.44 6.02
N GLN A 119 -6.84 3.09 4.95
CA GLN A 119 -7.97 3.90 4.47
C GLN A 119 -9.07 4.02 5.54
N ALA A 120 -9.41 2.91 6.19
CA ALA A 120 -10.39 2.88 7.28
C ALA A 120 -9.95 3.75 8.47
N LEU A 121 -8.67 3.68 8.85
CA LEU A 121 -8.10 4.51 9.91
C LEU A 121 -8.23 6.02 9.60
N CYS A 122 -7.95 6.44 8.37
CA CYS A 122 -8.16 7.83 7.96
C CYS A 122 -9.64 8.25 8.02
N LEU A 123 -10.56 7.37 7.63
CA LEU A 123 -12.01 7.63 7.69
C LEU A 123 -12.53 7.68 9.14
N LEU A 124 -12.00 6.84 10.03
CA LEU A 124 -12.28 6.88 11.46
C LEU A 124 -11.83 8.21 12.07
N GLU A 125 -10.62 8.68 11.75
CA GLU A 125 -10.13 9.99 12.20
C GLU A 125 -10.95 11.17 11.66
N ALA A 126 -11.51 11.03 10.45
CA ALA A 126 -12.45 12.00 9.88
C ALA A 126 -13.84 12.01 10.55
N GLY A 127 -14.08 11.13 11.52
CA GLY A 127 -15.30 11.10 12.34
C GLY A 127 -16.41 10.17 11.84
N PHE A 128 -16.10 9.22 10.97
CA PHE A 128 -17.05 8.19 10.51
C PHE A 128 -16.89 6.89 11.27
N ASP A 129 -17.97 6.13 11.42
CA ASP A 129 -17.87 4.73 11.83
C ASP A 129 -17.44 3.87 10.63
N VAL A 130 -16.48 2.96 10.82
CA VAL A 130 -15.99 2.08 9.75
C VAL A 130 -15.90 0.65 10.24
N PRO A 131 -17.02 -0.08 10.45
CA PRO A 131 -16.98 -1.44 10.99
C PRO A 131 -16.46 -2.48 10.00
N THR A 132 -16.52 -2.20 8.70
CA THR A 132 -16.15 -3.14 7.64
C THR A 132 -15.73 -2.37 6.40
N GLY A 133 -14.67 -2.85 5.73
CA GLY A 133 -14.32 -2.45 4.37
C GLY A 133 -14.45 -3.64 3.41
N TYR A 134 -14.28 -3.38 2.12
CA TYR A 134 -14.31 -4.43 1.10
C TYR A 134 -13.09 -4.38 0.18
N ILE A 135 -12.58 -5.54 -0.18
CA ILE A 135 -11.69 -5.71 -1.34
C ILE A 135 -12.53 -6.28 -2.48
N TYR A 136 -12.64 -5.53 -3.57
CA TYR A 136 -13.26 -6.00 -4.81
C TYR A 136 -12.21 -6.64 -5.71
N SER A 137 -12.28 -7.96 -5.85
CA SER A 137 -11.44 -8.74 -6.76
C SER A 137 -12.03 -8.72 -8.16
N VAL A 138 -11.34 -8.11 -9.13
CA VAL A 138 -11.77 -8.07 -10.54
C VAL A 138 -11.71 -9.47 -11.14
N ALA A 139 -10.67 -10.25 -10.82
CA ALA A 139 -10.52 -11.63 -11.27
C ALA A 139 -11.71 -12.52 -10.87
N GLU A 140 -12.34 -12.24 -9.73
CA GLU A 140 -13.49 -13.00 -9.21
C GLU A 140 -14.82 -12.27 -9.37
N ARG A 141 -14.79 -10.99 -9.77
CA ARG A 141 -15.93 -10.08 -9.85
C ARG A 141 -16.76 -10.06 -8.56
N ARG A 142 -16.09 -10.06 -7.41
CA ARG A 142 -16.70 -10.27 -6.10
C ARG A 142 -16.08 -9.34 -5.05
N ARG A 143 -16.93 -8.83 -4.15
CA ARG A 143 -16.53 -8.15 -2.92
C ARG A 143 -16.21 -9.18 -1.83
N HIS A 144 -15.08 -8.99 -1.17
CA HIS A 144 -14.67 -9.75 0.01
C HIS A 144 -14.68 -8.79 1.20
N ALA A 145 -15.44 -9.13 2.24
CA ALA A 145 -15.57 -8.31 3.44
C ALA A 145 -14.33 -8.44 4.32
N VAL A 146 -13.84 -7.32 4.82
CA VAL A 146 -12.72 -7.23 5.76
C VAL A 146 -13.23 -6.48 6.99
N PRO A 147 -13.39 -7.16 8.14
CA PRO A 147 -13.70 -6.49 9.40
C PRO A 147 -12.61 -5.47 9.73
N ILE A 148 -13.00 -4.28 10.16
CA ILE A 148 -12.05 -3.28 10.67
C ILE A 148 -12.07 -3.39 12.19
N ASP A 149 -11.16 -4.21 12.72
CA ASP A 149 -10.99 -4.45 14.15
C ASP A 149 -9.70 -3.82 14.68
N ALA A 150 -9.52 -3.90 16.00
CA ALA A 150 -8.33 -3.36 16.66
C ALA A 150 -7.05 -4.01 16.14
N ASP A 151 -7.05 -5.32 15.88
CA ASP A 151 -5.88 -6.06 15.40
C ASP A 151 -5.41 -5.57 14.02
N LEU A 152 -6.34 -5.27 13.09
CA LEU A 152 -6.00 -4.69 11.80
C LEU A 152 -5.46 -3.27 11.96
N LEU A 153 -6.09 -2.43 12.79
CA LEU A 153 -5.66 -1.06 13.01
C LEU A 153 -4.28 -0.99 13.68
N ASP A 154 -3.99 -1.87 14.63
CA ASP A 154 -2.68 -1.97 15.26
C ASP A 154 -1.59 -2.38 14.26
N GLN A 155 -1.89 -3.32 13.36
CA GLN A 155 -1.00 -3.68 12.26
C GLN A 155 -0.73 -2.50 11.32
N VAL A 156 -1.76 -1.71 10.99
CA VAL A 156 -1.62 -0.49 10.18
C VAL A 156 -0.67 0.50 10.84
N VAL A 157 -0.86 0.79 12.14
CA VAL A 157 -0.01 1.73 12.88
C VAL A 157 1.43 1.22 12.94
N ALA A 158 1.64 -0.06 13.25
CA ALA A 158 2.97 -0.67 13.30
C ALA A 158 3.68 -0.61 11.93
N ALA A 159 2.97 -0.94 10.85
CA ALA A 159 3.50 -0.87 9.49
C ALA A 159 3.80 0.58 9.07
N THR A 160 2.93 1.53 9.42
CA THR A 160 3.15 2.96 9.18
C THR A 160 4.47 3.43 9.80
N MET A 161 4.71 3.08 11.06
CA MET A 161 5.96 3.40 11.73
C MET A 161 7.17 2.74 11.07
N ALA A 162 7.04 1.48 10.63
CA ALA A 162 8.12 0.76 9.98
C ALA A 162 8.48 1.32 8.59
N VAL A 163 7.46 1.66 7.79
CA VAL A 163 7.62 2.31 6.49
C VAL A 163 8.25 3.69 6.66
N ARG A 164 7.79 4.49 7.64
CA ARG A 164 8.39 5.80 7.92
C ARG A 164 9.88 5.67 8.25
N ARG A 165 10.25 4.74 9.15
CA ARG A 165 11.67 4.48 9.46
C ARG A 165 12.48 4.10 8.23
N LEU A 166 11.90 3.31 7.33
CA LEU A 166 12.56 2.91 6.07
C LEU A 166 12.76 4.10 5.13
N MET A 167 11.82 5.05 5.10
CA MET A 167 11.96 6.30 4.32
C MET A 167 12.98 7.25 4.94
N ASP A 168 13.02 7.36 6.27
CA ASP A 168 13.91 8.27 7.00
C ASP A 168 15.35 7.79 7.04
N ASN A 169 15.56 6.47 7.08
CA ASN A 169 16.88 5.87 7.03
C ASN A 169 16.91 4.85 5.87
N PRO A 170 17.24 5.30 4.65
CA PRO A 170 17.14 4.50 3.44
C PRO A 170 18.26 3.46 3.35
N ALA A 171 18.12 2.40 4.14
CA ALA A 171 18.90 1.17 3.98
C ALA A 171 18.06 0.18 3.17
N LEU A 172 18.48 -0.10 1.93
CA LEU A 172 17.75 -0.99 1.05
C LEU A 172 17.74 -2.43 1.62
N PRO A 173 16.57 -2.98 2.03
CA PRO A 173 16.50 -4.30 2.62
C PRO A 173 16.96 -5.38 1.63
N ALA A 174 17.57 -6.47 2.11
CA ALA A 174 17.92 -7.61 1.25
C ALA A 174 16.68 -8.18 0.55
N ALA A 175 16.85 -8.70 -0.66
CA ALA A 175 15.74 -9.32 -1.38
C ALA A 175 15.28 -10.59 -0.67
N ARG A 176 13.96 -10.82 -0.67
CA ARG A 176 13.39 -12.03 -0.08
C ARG A 176 13.73 -13.29 -0.88
N ASN A 177 13.79 -13.17 -2.21
CA ASN A 177 14.05 -14.25 -3.15
C ASN A 177 13.17 -15.50 -2.88
N ASP A 178 11.85 -15.27 -2.78
CA ASP A 178 10.84 -16.32 -2.56
C ASP A 178 9.84 -16.38 -3.72
N ALA A 179 8.83 -17.26 -3.62
CA ALA A 179 7.82 -17.43 -4.66
C ALA A 179 7.04 -16.15 -5.04
N ARG A 180 6.99 -15.13 -4.17
CA ARG A 180 6.35 -13.83 -4.49
C ARG A 180 7.13 -13.11 -5.58
N CYS A 181 8.47 -13.19 -5.55
CA CYS A 181 9.34 -12.53 -6.52
C CYS A 181 9.05 -12.92 -7.97
N ARG A 182 8.51 -14.13 -8.23
CA ARG A 182 8.12 -14.59 -9.58
C ARG A 182 7.03 -13.73 -10.23
N ARG A 183 6.20 -13.07 -9.43
CA ARG A 183 5.10 -12.19 -9.87
C ARG A 183 5.28 -10.75 -9.39
N CYS A 184 6.50 -10.37 -9.00
CA CYS A 184 6.79 -9.01 -8.59
C CYS A 184 7.09 -8.17 -9.83
N SER A 185 6.38 -7.05 -10.00
CA SER A 185 6.63 -6.09 -11.09
C SER A 185 8.08 -5.58 -11.12
N LEU A 186 8.70 -5.42 -9.94
CA LEU A 186 10.07 -4.91 -9.80
C LEU A 186 11.11 -6.02 -9.83
N ARG A 187 10.79 -7.23 -10.30
CA ARG A 187 11.75 -8.35 -10.27
C ARG A 187 13.04 -8.01 -11.03
N GLU A 188 12.92 -7.45 -12.23
CA GLU A 188 14.07 -7.15 -13.09
C GLU A 188 14.93 -6.02 -12.51
N ASP A 189 14.33 -5.06 -11.80
CA ASP A 189 15.06 -4.00 -11.09
C ASP A 189 15.68 -4.50 -9.77
N CYS A 190 14.99 -5.44 -9.10
CA CYS A 190 15.38 -5.96 -7.80
C CYS A 190 16.50 -7.01 -7.90
N LEU A 191 16.50 -7.83 -8.96
CA LEU A 191 17.39 -8.98 -9.18
C LEU A 191 17.52 -9.86 -7.92
N PRO A 192 16.43 -10.47 -7.43
CA PRO A 192 16.39 -11.12 -6.12
C PRO A 192 17.40 -12.24 -5.96
N GLU A 193 17.78 -12.93 -7.05
CA GLU A 193 18.79 -13.99 -7.04
C GLU A 193 20.21 -13.47 -6.79
N LEU A 194 20.45 -12.17 -7.01
CA LEU A 194 21.74 -11.51 -6.79
C LEU A 194 21.76 -10.66 -5.52
N THR A 195 20.60 -10.18 -5.07
CA THR A 195 20.47 -9.18 -3.98
C THR A 195 19.87 -9.73 -2.69
N ASP A 196 19.74 -11.06 -2.55
CA ASP A 196 19.23 -11.72 -1.34
C ASP A 196 20.19 -11.70 -0.13
N GLY A 197 21.31 -10.97 -0.25
CA GLY A 197 22.30 -10.81 0.81
C GLY A 197 23.21 -12.03 1.01
N ARG A 198 23.05 -13.11 0.23
CA ARG A 198 23.99 -14.23 0.28
C ARG A 198 25.29 -13.83 -0.39
N ARG A 199 26.43 -14.08 0.29
CA ARG A 199 27.75 -13.94 -0.31
C ARG A 199 27.83 -14.86 -1.52
N GLN A 200 27.85 -14.28 -2.71
CA GLN A 200 28.26 -15.00 -3.90
C GLN A 200 29.74 -15.29 -3.76
N ALA A 201 30.13 -16.55 -3.95
CA ALA A 201 31.53 -16.93 -4.00
C ALA A 201 32.23 -16.00 -5.01
N THR A 202 33.34 -15.38 -4.59
CA THR A 202 34.19 -14.55 -5.45
C THR A 202 34.53 -15.34 -6.69
N THR A 203 33.81 -15.07 -7.77
CA THR A 203 34.02 -15.74 -9.04
C THR A 203 35.04 -14.89 -9.79
N ASN A 204 36.02 -15.56 -10.38
CA ASN A 204 36.93 -14.93 -11.33
C ASN A 204 36.09 -14.12 -12.34
N LEU A 205 36.43 -12.84 -12.52
CA LEU A 205 35.67 -11.88 -13.35
C LEU A 205 35.48 -12.35 -14.80
N LEU A 206 36.29 -13.33 -15.23
CA LEU A 206 36.30 -13.89 -16.58
C LEU A 206 35.54 -15.23 -16.71
N THR A 207 34.91 -15.72 -15.64
CA THR A 207 34.14 -16.98 -15.69
C THR A 207 32.64 -16.68 -15.83
N PRO A 208 31.98 -17.11 -16.92
CA PRO A 208 30.54 -16.96 -17.08
C PRO A 208 29.79 -17.63 -15.92
N ARG A 209 28.84 -16.91 -15.33
CA ARG A 209 27.98 -17.48 -14.29
C ARG A 209 26.94 -18.41 -14.92
N PRO A 210 26.65 -19.56 -14.29
CA PRO A 210 25.50 -20.37 -14.69
C PRO A 210 24.22 -19.54 -14.55
N LEU A 211 23.27 -19.74 -15.47
CA LEU A 211 21.95 -19.12 -15.40
C LEU A 211 21.32 -19.45 -14.04
N GLY A 212 20.77 -18.43 -13.36
CA GLY A 212 20.21 -18.57 -12.02
C GLY A 212 19.14 -19.67 -11.98
N GLN A 213 19.22 -20.54 -10.98
CA GLN A 213 18.21 -21.58 -10.73
C GLN A 213 17.35 -21.16 -9.55
N TRP A 214 16.04 -21.27 -9.74
CA TRP A 214 15.03 -20.94 -8.74
C TRP A 214 15.11 -21.85 -7.51
N ARG A 215 14.69 -21.33 -6.36
CA ARG A 215 14.38 -22.14 -5.18
C ARG A 215 12.86 -22.21 -5.04
N ASP A 216 12.34 -23.42 -4.90
CA ASP A 216 10.93 -23.68 -4.59
C ASP A 216 10.64 -23.47 -3.10
#